data_AF-A0A958RQR7-F1
#
_entry.id   AF-A0A958RQR7-F1
#
_cell.length_a   1.000
_cell.length_b   1.000
_cell.length_c   1.000
_cell.angle_alpha   90.00
_cell.angle_beta   90.00
_cell.angle_gamma   90.00
#
_symmetry.space_group_name_H-M   'P 1'
#
loop_
_entity.id
_entity.type
_entity.pdbx_description
1 polymer ?
#
loop_
_entity_poly.entity_id
_entity_poly.type
_entity_poly.pdbx_seq_one_letter_code
_entity_poly.pdbx_strand_id
1 'polypeptide(L)'
;MLFSFLYLFLNLKAHSLSTSFINLKEPQGWSCQKMSTEYLCRSNDTLEKKESFLVIKAKLAGRSDNLYSFYENLKQPLPVLNNTGTSALSKVYSVKQETIQGHKWVRALHLNSVTANYFTEYLVTIKGDLAIGIELNYHQSRFNKYKETMNKLVKSIQLVQNIASQQPKLTAPQPIQKNEVAPFIYEAKDFSDKTPTPFNLQKMIYIGVGILLILGLLLLKKIW
;
A
#
# COMPACT_ATOMS: atom_id res chain seq x y z
N MET A 1 38.27 -34.25 15.66
CA MET A 1 37.91 -33.21 14.68
C MET A 1 36.57 -32.61 15.09
N LEU A 2 36.58 -31.49 15.81
CA LEU A 2 35.39 -30.75 16.23
C LEU A 2 34.95 -29.84 15.08
N PHE A 3 33.87 -30.16 14.37
CA PHE A 3 33.24 -29.24 13.43
C PHE A 3 32.38 -28.24 14.22
N SER A 4 32.95 -27.08 14.52
CA SER A 4 32.23 -25.93 15.05
C SER A 4 31.32 -25.37 13.94
N PHE A 5 30.05 -25.73 13.97
CA PHE A 5 29.00 -25.13 13.13
C PHE A 5 28.73 -23.71 13.65
N LEU A 6 29.50 -22.74 13.15
CA LEU A 6 29.24 -21.32 13.37
C LEU A 6 27.99 -20.93 12.58
N TYR A 7 26.82 -21.05 13.22
CA TYR A 7 25.56 -20.56 12.68
C TYR A 7 25.65 -19.04 12.52
N LEU A 8 25.80 -18.60 11.27
CA LEU A 8 25.67 -17.21 10.88
C LEU A 8 24.21 -16.80 11.11
N PHE A 9 23.91 -16.18 12.24
CA PHE A 9 22.62 -15.53 12.47
C PHE A 9 22.50 -14.36 11.49
N LEU A 10 21.90 -14.63 10.32
CA LEU A 10 21.42 -13.59 9.42
C LEU A 10 20.43 -12.74 10.21
N ASN A 11 20.83 -11.51 10.54
CA ASN A 11 20.00 -10.52 11.18
C ASN A 11 18.89 -10.10 10.19
N LEU A 12 17.80 -10.86 10.17
CA LEU A 12 16.54 -10.43 9.57
C LEU A 12 16.07 -9.19 10.36
N LYS A 13 16.40 -8.01 9.84
CA LYS A 13 15.90 -6.74 10.36
C LYS A 13 14.41 -6.67 10.04
N ALA A 14 13.57 -7.09 10.99
CA ALA A 14 12.14 -6.85 10.92
C ALA A 14 11.92 -5.34 11.09
N HIS A 15 11.52 -4.66 10.01
CA HIS A 15 11.16 -3.25 10.08
C HIS A 15 9.75 -3.12 10.67
N SER A 16 9.54 -2.13 11.52
CA SER A 16 8.25 -1.86 12.14
C SER A 16 7.81 -0.45 11.78
N LEU A 17 6.56 -0.32 11.34
CA LEU A 17 5.92 0.96 11.16
C LEU A 17 5.33 1.41 12.49
N SER A 18 5.78 2.56 12.97
CA SER A 18 5.22 3.21 14.15
C SER A 18 4.69 4.59 13.78
N THR A 19 3.42 4.84 14.11
CA THR A 19 2.71 6.10 13.82
C THR A 19 2.07 6.64 15.11
N SER A 20 1.36 7.77 15.01
CA SER A 20 0.60 8.29 16.17
C SER A 20 -0.63 7.46 16.53
N PHE A 21 -1.10 6.57 15.65
CA PHE A 21 -2.35 5.81 15.81
C PHE A 21 -2.20 4.28 15.71
N ILE A 22 -1.09 3.78 15.15
CA ILE A 22 -0.83 2.35 15.00
C ILE A 22 0.68 2.04 15.01
N ASN A 23 1.03 0.93 15.64
CA ASN A 23 2.30 0.24 15.47
C ASN A 23 2.03 -1.13 14.83
N LEU A 24 2.85 -1.53 13.86
CA LEU A 24 2.79 -2.85 13.25
C LEU A 24 4.13 -3.28 12.69
N LYS A 25 4.30 -4.58 12.45
CA LYS A 25 5.47 -5.12 11.73
C LYS A 25 5.21 -5.02 10.24
N GLU A 26 6.17 -4.44 9.52
CA GLU A 26 6.11 -4.40 8.07
C GLU A 26 6.30 -5.83 7.51
N PRO A 27 5.68 -6.17 6.37
CA PRO A 27 6.00 -7.41 5.68
C PRO A 27 7.50 -7.47 5.36
N GLN A 28 8.07 -8.68 5.38
CA GLN A 28 9.49 -8.85 5.10
C GLN A 28 9.84 -8.33 3.70
N GLY A 29 10.91 -7.54 3.61
CA GLY A 29 11.38 -6.97 2.35
C GLY A 29 10.54 -5.80 1.85
N TRP A 30 9.64 -5.26 2.67
CA TRP A 30 8.86 -4.06 2.34
C TRP A 30 9.49 -2.81 2.96
N SER A 31 9.09 -1.65 2.44
CA SER A 31 9.33 -0.35 3.07
C SER A 31 8.06 0.50 3.02
N CYS A 32 7.77 1.19 4.12
CA CYS A 32 6.66 2.14 4.24
C CYS A 32 7.14 3.58 4.10
N GLN A 33 6.42 4.38 3.31
CA GLN A 33 6.68 5.81 3.14
C GLN A 33 5.44 6.61 3.57
N LYS A 34 5.65 7.65 4.38
CA LYS A 34 4.59 8.61 4.69
C LYS A 34 4.34 9.48 3.46
N MET A 35 3.09 9.51 3.01
CA MET A 35 2.59 10.42 1.98
C MET A 35 2.08 11.70 2.68
N SER A 36 0.86 12.15 2.39
CA SER A 36 0.24 13.28 3.10
C SER A 36 -0.31 12.84 4.47
N THR A 37 -1.42 12.11 4.46
CA THR A 37 -2.14 11.62 5.65
C THR A 37 -2.16 10.09 5.76
N GLU A 38 -1.40 9.43 4.88
CA GLU A 38 -1.40 7.99 4.69
C GLU A 38 0.03 7.45 4.63
N TYR A 39 0.18 6.16 4.88
CA TYR A 39 1.42 5.43 4.73
C TYR A 39 1.25 4.40 3.63
N LEU A 40 2.11 4.47 2.63
CA LEU A 40 2.14 3.54 1.50
C LEU A 40 3.33 2.61 1.66
N CYS A 41 3.08 1.32 1.80
CA CYS A 41 4.12 0.31 1.90
C CYS A 41 4.14 -0.58 0.65
N ARG A 42 5.35 -0.90 0.19
CA ARG A 42 5.57 -1.73 -1.01
C ARG A 42 6.78 -2.63 -0.81
N SER A 43 6.83 -3.73 -1.57
CA SER A 43 8.04 -4.55 -1.66
C SER A 43 9.20 -3.73 -2.21
N ASN A 44 10.39 -3.97 -1.68
CA ASN A 44 11.65 -3.45 -2.20
C ASN A 44 12.11 -4.23 -3.45
N ASP A 45 11.54 -5.42 -3.69
CA ASP A 45 11.73 -6.18 -4.92
C ASP A 45 10.94 -5.54 -6.08
N THR A 46 11.60 -5.30 -7.22
CA THR A 46 11.03 -4.57 -8.34
C THR A 46 9.91 -5.31 -9.06
N LEU A 47 9.91 -6.64 -9.04
CA LEU A 47 8.86 -7.46 -9.62
C LEU A 47 7.65 -7.47 -8.68
N GLU A 48 7.87 -7.76 -7.40
CA GLU A 48 6.80 -7.83 -6.41
C GLU A 48 6.14 -6.48 -6.12
N LYS A 49 6.87 -5.37 -6.31
CA LYS A 49 6.36 -4.00 -6.13
C LYS A 49 5.16 -3.69 -7.02
N LYS A 50 5.04 -4.36 -8.17
CA LYS A 50 3.87 -4.23 -9.07
C LYS A 50 2.73 -5.17 -8.67
N GLU A 51 3.04 -6.24 -7.96
CA GLU A 51 2.06 -7.27 -7.58
C GLU A 51 1.20 -6.85 -6.40
N SER A 52 1.67 -5.93 -5.56
CA SER A 52 1.00 -5.58 -4.31
C SER A 52 1.43 -4.24 -3.71
N PHE A 53 0.55 -3.67 -2.89
CA PHE A 53 0.85 -2.52 -2.04
C PHE A 53 -0.09 -2.50 -0.84
N LEU A 54 0.34 -1.84 0.23
CA LEU A 54 -0.37 -1.71 1.49
C LEU A 54 -0.58 -0.22 1.77
N VAL A 55 -1.79 0.19 2.09
CA VAL A 55 -2.11 1.55 2.51
C VAL A 55 -2.59 1.51 3.95
N ILE A 56 -2.05 2.38 4.79
CA ILE A 56 -2.44 2.55 6.19
C ILE A 56 -2.77 4.02 6.41
N LYS A 57 -3.95 4.31 6.95
CA LYS A 57 -4.42 5.68 7.13
C LYS A 57 -5.32 5.83 8.34
N ALA A 58 -5.43 7.06 8.80
CA ALA A 58 -6.40 7.46 9.80
C ALA A 58 -7.00 8.81 9.44
N LYS A 59 -8.28 8.98 9.80
CA LYS A 59 -8.97 10.29 9.76
C LYS A 59 -9.71 10.51 11.08
N LEU A 60 -10.09 11.75 11.35
CA LEU A 60 -11.09 12.02 12.37
C LEU A 60 -12.40 11.30 11.98
N ALA A 61 -12.97 10.57 12.93
CA ALA A 61 -14.24 9.89 12.74
C ALA A 61 -15.36 10.94 12.60
N GLY A 62 -16.06 10.92 11.47
CA GLY A 62 -17.27 11.68 11.26
C GLY A 62 -18.45 11.11 12.05
N ARG A 63 -19.56 11.85 12.09
CA ARG A 63 -20.78 11.43 12.83
C ARG A 63 -21.36 10.09 12.36
N SER A 64 -21.12 9.72 11.11
CA SER A 64 -21.58 8.47 10.48
C SER A 64 -20.55 7.35 10.51
N ASP A 65 -19.30 7.62 10.92
CA ASP A 65 -18.23 6.63 10.97
C ASP A 65 -18.39 5.76 12.22
N ASN A 66 -18.75 4.50 12.03
CA ASN A 66 -18.79 3.50 13.09
C ASN A 66 -18.63 2.10 12.49
N LEU A 67 -18.37 1.11 13.34
CA LEU A 67 -18.14 -0.26 12.88
C LEU A 67 -19.35 -0.88 12.15
N TYR A 68 -20.57 -0.45 12.49
CA TYR A 68 -21.77 -0.93 11.82
C TYR A 68 -21.88 -0.37 10.39
N SER A 69 -21.69 0.95 10.22
CA SER A 69 -21.72 1.57 8.89
C SER A 69 -20.59 1.05 7.99
N PHE A 70 -19.38 0.83 8.54
CA PHE A 70 -18.31 0.19 7.78
C PHE A 70 -18.64 -1.24 7.35
N TYR A 71 -19.23 -2.03 8.25
CA TYR A 71 -19.64 -3.39 7.95
C TYR A 71 -20.71 -3.44 6.84
N GLU A 72 -21.76 -2.62 6.96
CA GLU A 72 -22.83 -2.58 5.97
C GLU A 72 -22.36 -2.05 4.61
N ASN A 73 -21.46 -1.07 4.59
CA ASN A 73 -20.88 -0.58 3.34
C ASN A 73 -19.99 -1.62 2.66
N LEU A 74 -19.13 -2.32 3.41
CA LEU A 74 -18.24 -3.34 2.86
C LEU A 74 -18.98 -4.61 2.42
N LYS A 75 -20.24 -4.82 2.85
CA LYS A 75 -21.10 -5.90 2.31
C LYS A 75 -21.56 -5.63 0.89
N GLN A 76 -21.53 -4.38 0.44
CA GLN A 76 -22.00 -4.01 -0.88
C GLN A 76 -20.85 -4.03 -1.90
N PRO A 77 -21.11 -4.45 -3.15
CA PRO A 77 -20.22 -4.19 -4.26
C PRO A 77 -19.86 -2.71 -4.36
N LEU A 78 -18.56 -2.40 -4.40
CA LEU A 78 -18.05 -1.03 -4.49
C LEU A 78 -17.89 -0.63 -5.96
N PRO A 79 -18.28 0.59 -6.35
CA PRO A 79 -18.05 1.09 -7.70
C PRO A 79 -16.57 1.38 -7.92
N VAL A 80 -16.03 0.90 -9.04
CA VAL A 80 -14.67 1.16 -9.50
C VAL A 80 -14.71 1.81 -10.86
N LEU A 81 -14.10 2.98 -10.95
CA LEU A 81 -13.89 3.65 -12.24
C LEU A 81 -12.69 3.00 -12.92
N ASN A 82 -12.92 2.38 -14.07
CA ASN A 82 -11.82 1.94 -14.91
C ASN A 82 -11.24 3.14 -15.70
N ASN A 83 -10.10 2.94 -16.34
CA ASN A 83 -9.41 3.98 -17.12
C ASN A 83 -10.22 4.47 -18.35
N THR A 84 -11.29 3.77 -18.72
CA THR A 84 -12.20 4.14 -19.82
C THR A 84 -13.46 4.87 -19.34
N GLY A 85 -13.54 5.22 -18.05
CA GLY A 85 -14.70 5.90 -17.45
C GLY A 85 -15.93 5.00 -17.23
N THR A 86 -15.81 3.70 -17.51
CA THR A 86 -16.86 2.71 -17.24
C THR A 86 -16.79 2.30 -15.77
N SER A 87 -17.93 2.36 -15.09
CA SER A 87 -18.05 1.86 -13.72
C SER A 87 -18.24 0.35 -13.74
N ALA A 88 -17.34 -0.38 -13.07
CA ALA A 88 -17.50 -1.79 -12.75
C ALA A 88 -17.76 -1.94 -11.26
N LEU A 89 -18.49 -2.98 -10.86
CA LEU A 89 -18.71 -3.29 -9.44
C LEU A 89 -17.68 -4.31 -8.96
N SER A 90 -17.14 -4.09 -7.77
CA SER A 90 -16.27 -5.06 -7.10
C SER A 90 -17.06 -6.32 -6.72
N LYS A 91 -16.43 -7.49 -6.70
CA LYS A 91 -17.02 -8.70 -6.13
C LYS A 91 -16.65 -8.84 -4.66
N VAL A 92 -17.65 -8.91 -3.79
CA VAL A 92 -17.46 -9.16 -2.34
C VAL A 92 -17.25 -10.65 -2.10
N TYR A 93 -16.15 -11.01 -1.44
CA TYR A 93 -15.85 -12.40 -1.08
C TYR A 93 -16.19 -12.71 0.38
N SER A 94 -15.90 -11.77 1.28
CA SER A 94 -16.18 -11.95 2.71
C SER A 94 -16.21 -10.62 3.42
N VAL A 95 -17.07 -10.51 4.44
CA VAL A 95 -17.08 -9.41 5.39
C VAL A 95 -17.36 -9.98 6.77
N LYS A 96 -16.55 -9.63 7.77
CA LYS A 96 -16.73 -10.09 9.14
C LYS A 96 -16.29 -9.03 10.14
N GLN A 97 -16.87 -9.11 11.33
CA GLN A 97 -16.31 -8.43 12.50
C GLN A 97 -15.37 -9.39 13.22
N GLU A 98 -14.22 -8.89 13.68
CA GLU A 98 -13.29 -9.66 14.50
C GLU A 98 -12.66 -8.79 15.58
N THR A 99 -12.22 -9.43 16.66
CA THR A 99 -11.50 -8.74 17.75
C THR A 99 -10.01 -9.00 17.58
N ILE A 100 -9.22 -7.94 17.42
CA ILE A 100 -7.76 -7.98 17.31
C ILE A 100 -7.19 -7.16 18.46
N GLN A 101 -6.40 -7.82 19.32
CA GLN A 101 -5.81 -7.21 20.52
C GLN A 101 -6.83 -6.41 21.36
N GLY A 102 -7.99 -7.03 21.64
CA GLY A 102 -9.05 -6.43 22.46
C GLY A 102 -9.89 -5.34 21.79
N HIS A 103 -9.58 -4.97 20.54
CA HIS A 103 -10.33 -3.95 19.79
C HIS A 103 -11.17 -4.61 18.70
N LYS A 104 -12.38 -4.09 18.46
CA LYS A 104 -13.26 -4.57 17.39
C LYS A 104 -12.86 -3.99 16.04
N TRP A 105 -12.86 -4.83 15.01
CA TRP A 105 -12.54 -4.46 13.64
C TRP A 105 -13.57 -5.02 12.67
N VAL A 106 -13.73 -4.37 11.53
CA VAL A 106 -14.38 -4.94 10.35
C VAL A 106 -13.29 -5.33 9.37
N ARG A 107 -13.32 -6.59 8.91
CA ARG A 107 -12.43 -7.11 7.88
C ARG A 107 -13.25 -7.53 6.67
N ALA A 108 -12.83 -7.11 5.48
CA ALA A 108 -13.48 -7.47 4.23
C ALA A 108 -12.47 -7.86 3.16
N LEU A 109 -12.91 -8.67 2.19
CA LEU A 109 -12.14 -9.06 1.02
C LEU A 109 -12.99 -8.81 -0.22
N HIS A 110 -12.49 -7.98 -1.12
CA HIS A 110 -13.12 -7.67 -2.39
C HIS A 110 -12.17 -8.00 -3.53
N LEU A 111 -12.70 -8.36 -4.68
CA LEU A 111 -11.98 -8.43 -5.96
C LEU A 111 -12.43 -7.26 -6.83
N ASN A 112 -11.50 -6.61 -7.52
CA ASN A 112 -11.76 -5.46 -8.39
C ASN A 112 -12.37 -4.26 -7.65
N SER A 113 -11.92 -3.94 -6.43
CA SER A 113 -12.40 -2.77 -5.67
C SER A 113 -11.47 -1.56 -5.71
N VAL A 114 -10.23 -1.73 -6.15
CA VAL A 114 -9.26 -0.64 -6.38
C VAL A 114 -8.73 -0.71 -7.80
N THR A 115 -8.18 -1.87 -8.19
CA THR A 115 -7.66 -2.12 -9.54
C THR A 115 -8.23 -3.43 -10.08
N ALA A 116 -8.46 -3.51 -11.39
CA ALA A 116 -8.91 -4.75 -12.04
C ALA A 116 -7.91 -5.90 -11.81
N ASN A 117 -8.43 -7.10 -11.54
CA ASN A 117 -7.71 -8.33 -11.19
C ASN A 117 -6.95 -8.29 -9.86
N TYR A 118 -7.23 -7.32 -8.99
CA TYR A 118 -6.64 -7.24 -7.65
C TYR A 118 -7.67 -7.56 -6.58
N PHE A 119 -7.25 -8.34 -5.60
CA PHE A 119 -7.92 -8.39 -4.32
C PHE A 119 -7.53 -7.15 -3.50
N THR A 120 -8.50 -6.62 -2.77
CA THR A 120 -8.28 -5.66 -1.68
C THR A 120 -8.81 -6.28 -0.40
N GLU A 121 -7.92 -6.43 0.58
CA GLU A 121 -8.27 -6.84 1.92
C GLU A 121 -8.31 -5.62 2.84
N TYR A 122 -9.53 -5.25 3.23
CA TYR A 122 -9.81 -4.12 4.10
C TYR A 122 -9.80 -4.56 5.55
N LEU A 123 -9.26 -3.71 6.41
CA LEU A 123 -9.35 -3.85 7.85
C LEU A 123 -9.52 -2.46 8.47
N VAL A 124 -10.69 -2.23 9.07
CA VAL A 124 -11.09 -0.90 9.58
C VAL A 124 -11.57 -0.96 11.02
N THR A 125 -11.27 0.08 11.79
CA THR A 125 -11.71 0.23 13.18
C THR A 125 -11.93 1.70 13.55
N ILE A 126 -12.48 1.91 14.75
CA ILE A 126 -12.58 3.19 15.43
C ILE A 126 -11.81 3.09 16.74
N LYS A 127 -10.94 4.06 17.01
CA LYS A 127 -10.26 4.22 18.31
C LYS A 127 -10.27 5.67 18.75
N GLY A 128 -10.95 5.96 19.86
CA GLY A 128 -11.26 7.34 20.26
C GLY A 128 -11.96 8.06 19.10
N ASP A 129 -11.45 9.25 18.75
CA ASP A 129 -11.99 10.05 17.65
C ASP A 129 -11.38 9.72 16.28
N LEU A 130 -10.62 8.62 16.15
CA LEU A 130 -9.99 8.23 14.89
C LEU A 130 -10.68 7.03 14.27
N ALA A 131 -11.02 7.16 12.99
CA ALA A 131 -11.27 6.03 12.13
C ALA A 131 -9.95 5.62 11.47
N ILE A 132 -9.59 4.34 11.59
CA ILE A 132 -8.31 3.79 11.13
C ILE A 132 -8.57 2.70 10.10
N GLY A 133 -7.88 2.77 8.96
CA GLY A 133 -8.02 1.84 7.85
C GLY A 133 -6.68 1.27 7.40
N ILE A 134 -6.69 -0.02 7.09
CA ILE A 134 -5.60 -0.76 6.46
C ILE A 134 -6.15 -1.45 5.22
N GLU A 135 -5.49 -1.24 4.08
CA GLU A 135 -5.88 -1.80 2.79
C GLU A 135 -4.67 -2.54 2.19
N LEU A 136 -4.71 -3.88 2.14
CA LEU A 136 -3.72 -4.66 1.41
C LEU A 136 -4.26 -5.00 0.02
N ASN A 137 -3.62 -4.48 -1.01
CA ASN A 137 -3.97 -4.70 -2.41
C ASN A 137 -2.97 -5.65 -3.05
N TYR A 138 -3.44 -6.66 -3.78
CA TYR A 138 -2.58 -7.61 -4.47
C TYR A 138 -3.25 -8.30 -5.66
N HIS A 139 -2.45 -8.63 -6.67
CA HIS A 139 -2.94 -9.34 -7.85
C HIS A 139 -3.52 -10.72 -7.47
N GLN A 140 -4.64 -11.10 -8.09
CA GLN A 140 -5.38 -12.32 -7.75
C GLN A 140 -4.57 -13.61 -7.88
N SER A 141 -3.59 -13.66 -8.80
CA SER A 141 -2.70 -14.83 -8.95
C SER A 141 -1.78 -15.07 -7.75
N ARG A 142 -1.67 -14.09 -6.83
CA ARG A 142 -0.82 -14.16 -5.63
C ARG A 142 -1.63 -14.30 -4.34
N PHE A 143 -2.88 -14.74 -4.43
CA PHE A 143 -3.81 -14.79 -3.31
C PHE A 143 -3.23 -15.44 -2.05
N ASN A 144 -2.72 -16.67 -2.14
CA ASN A 144 -2.22 -17.41 -0.98
C ASN A 144 -1.07 -16.68 -0.27
N LYS A 145 -0.12 -16.13 -1.06
CA LYS A 145 1.04 -15.39 -0.54
C LYS A 145 0.58 -14.18 0.28
N TYR A 146 -0.27 -13.33 -0.29
CA TYR A 146 -0.65 -12.08 0.37
C TYR A 146 -1.74 -12.25 1.43
N LYS A 147 -2.54 -13.31 1.36
CA LYS A 147 -3.42 -13.69 2.47
C LYS A 147 -2.62 -14.02 3.73
N GLU A 148 -1.52 -14.74 3.58
CA GLU A 148 -0.60 -15.02 4.69
C GLU A 148 0.07 -13.73 5.20
N THR A 149 0.52 -12.86 4.29
CA THR A 149 1.05 -11.53 4.64
C THR A 149 0.07 -10.73 5.47
N MET A 150 -1.20 -10.65 5.06
CA MET A 150 -2.23 -9.93 5.83
C MET A 150 -2.44 -10.56 7.20
N ASN A 151 -2.48 -11.89 7.30
CA ASN A 151 -2.62 -12.57 8.59
C ASN A 151 -1.45 -12.28 9.55
N LYS A 152 -0.22 -12.20 9.03
CA LYS A 152 0.97 -11.81 9.81
C LYS A 152 0.89 -10.35 10.25
N LEU A 153 0.49 -9.47 9.34
CA LEU A 153 0.31 -8.04 9.64
C LEU A 153 -0.71 -7.86 10.76
N VAL A 154 -1.90 -8.48 10.63
CA VAL A 154 -2.99 -8.41 11.63
C VAL A 154 -2.53 -8.83 13.02
N LYS A 155 -1.75 -9.91 13.12
CA LYS A 155 -1.22 -10.37 14.41
C LYS A 155 -0.28 -9.37 15.08
N SER A 156 0.36 -8.50 14.30
CA SER A 156 1.32 -7.51 14.79
C SER A 156 0.71 -6.14 15.13
N ILE A 157 -0.54 -5.89 14.74
CA ILE A 157 -1.20 -4.58 14.93
C ILE A 157 -1.34 -4.27 16.41
N GLN A 158 -0.74 -3.17 16.84
CA GLN A 158 -1.00 -2.53 18.13
C GLN A 158 -1.57 -1.14 17.86
N LEU A 159 -2.81 -0.91 18.26
CA LEU A 159 -3.37 0.43 18.18
C LEU A 159 -2.74 1.29 19.26
N VAL A 160 -2.22 2.46 18.89
CA VAL A 160 -1.75 3.51 19.81
C VAL A 160 -2.61 4.75 19.60
N GLN A 161 -2.56 5.70 20.52
CA GLN A 161 -3.28 6.96 20.34
C GLN A 161 -2.51 8.05 21.08
N ASN A 162 -1.48 8.57 20.40
CA ASN A 162 -0.62 9.61 20.94
C ASN A 162 -1.10 10.96 20.38
N ILE A 163 -2.29 11.43 20.79
CA ILE A 163 -2.90 12.70 20.32
C ILE A 163 -2.31 13.91 21.07
N ALA A 164 -1.01 13.89 21.41
CA ALA A 164 -0.41 15.03 22.10
C ALA A 164 0.01 16.17 21.16
N SER A 165 0.19 15.94 19.85
CA SER A 165 0.69 17.01 18.96
C SER A 165 0.69 16.58 17.49
N GLN A 166 -0.41 16.77 16.76
CA GLN A 166 -0.38 16.80 15.28
C GLN A 166 -1.69 17.22 14.60
N GLN A 167 -2.42 18.21 15.12
CA GLN A 167 -3.31 18.98 14.25
C GLN A 167 -3.10 20.49 14.41
N PRO A 168 -2.99 21.24 13.29
CA PRO A 168 -3.34 22.64 13.28
C PRO A 168 -4.78 22.77 13.80
N LYS A 169 -5.06 23.76 14.65
CA LYS A 169 -6.43 24.14 15.02
C LYS A 169 -7.31 24.16 13.77
N LEU A 170 -8.39 23.36 13.74
CA LEU A 170 -9.43 23.50 12.72
C LEU A 170 -9.87 24.96 12.70
N THR A 171 -9.62 25.63 11.58
CA THR A 171 -10.12 26.98 11.36
C THR A 171 -11.40 26.85 10.53
N ALA A 172 -12.52 27.24 11.15
CA ALA A 172 -13.88 27.30 10.62
C ALA A 172 -14.54 25.96 10.17
N PRO A 173 -15.85 25.76 10.43
CA PRO A 173 -16.58 24.59 9.96
C PRO A 173 -16.73 24.64 8.44
N GLN A 174 -16.09 23.71 7.74
CA GLN A 174 -16.44 23.42 6.34
C GLN A 174 -17.87 22.85 6.31
N PRO A 175 -18.71 23.24 5.34
CA PRO A 175 -20.07 22.72 5.24
C PRO A 175 -20.04 21.19 5.07
N ILE A 176 -20.67 20.50 6.02
CA ILE A 176 -20.72 19.03 6.10
C ILE A 176 -21.48 18.51 4.87
N GLN A 177 -20.79 17.82 3.95
CA GLN A 177 -21.45 17.08 2.88
C GLN A 177 -22.13 15.84 3.48
N LYS A 178 -23.46 15.79 3.34
CA LYS A 178 -24.37 14.87 4.06
C LYS A 178 -24.24 13.37 3.69
N ASN A 179 -23.34 13.01 2.79
CA ASN A 179 -23.19 11.65 2.25
C ASN A 179 -21.77 11.06 2.39
N GLU A 180 -20.90 11.68 3.17
CA GLU A 180 -19.50 11.27 3.27
C GLU A 180 -19.29 10.15 4.30
N VAL A 181 -19.93 8.99 4.10
CA VAL A 181 -19.23 7.75 4.44
C VAL A 181 -18.30 7.49 3.27
N ALA A 182 -17.30 8.37 3.07
CA ALA A 182 -16.24 8.09 2.13
C ALA A 182 -15.59 6.81 2.63
N PRO A 183 -15.73 5.69 1.92
CA PRO A 183 -15.05 4.47 2.33
C PRO A 183 -13.55 4.79 2.33
N PHE A 184 -12.80 4.18 3.24
CA PHE A 184 -11.35 4.15 3.16
C PHE A 184 -10.99 3.40 1.86
N ILE A 185 -11.10 4.07 0.72
CA ILE A 185 -10.79 3.56 -0.61
C ILE A 185 -9.72 4.47 -1.13
N TYR A 186 -8.51 3.91 -1.22
CA TYR A 186 -7.45 4.53 -1.96
C TYR A 186 -7.81 4.54 -3.46
N GLU A 187 -7.85 5.71 -4.11
CA GLU A 187 -8.05 5.77 -5.56
C GLU A 187 -6.82 5.24 -6.29
N ALA A 188 -7.00 4.26 -7.18
CA ALA A 188 -5.93 3.67 -7.98
C ALA A 188 -5.23 4.65 -8.94
N LYS A 189 -5.72 5.88 -9.10
CA LYS A 189 -5.12 6.89 -10.00
C LYS A 189 -3.66 7.20 -9.63
N ASP A 190 -3.33 7.11 -8.34
CA ASP A 190 -1.95 7.29 -7.85
C ASP A 190 -1.04 6.07 -8.09
N PHE A 191 -1.57 4.95 -8.61
CA PHE A 191 -0.81 3.75 -8.99
C PHE A 191 -0.33 3.77 -10.44
N SER A 192 -0.72 4.76 -11.26
CA SER A 192 -0.12 4.96 -12.58
C SER A 192 1.30 5.50 -12.42
N ASP A 193 2.21 4.64 -11.98
CA ASP A 193 3.65 4.85 -12.09
C ASP A 193 3.90 5.27 -13.54
N LYS A 194 4.54 6.44 -13.72
CA LYS A 194 4.92 6.93 -15.04
C LYS A 194 5.58 5.75 -15.73
N THR A 195 4.94 5.21 -16.78
CA THR A 195 5.54 4.15 -17.59
C THR A 195 6.97 4.58 -17.85
N PRO A 196 7.99 3.76 -17.51
CA PRO A 196 9.36 4.10 -17.86
C PRO A 196 9.33 4.43 -19.34
N THR A 197 9.77 5.64 -19.68
CA THR A 197 9.79 6.12 -21.07
C THR A 197 10.33 4.98 -21.93
N PRO A 198 9.63 4.58 -23.01
CA PRO A 198 10.00 3.41 -23.79
C PRO A 198 11.49 3.49 -24.11
N PHE A 199 12.19 2.40 -23.81
CA PHE A 199 13.63 2.28 -24.00
C PHE A 199 13.99 2.73 -25.42
N ASN A 200 14.56 3.93 -25.56
CA ASN A 200 14.80 4.54 -26.87
C ASN A 200 16.09 3.93 -27.45
N LEU A 201 15.93 2.81 -28.14
CA LEU A 201 17.00 2.05 -28.80
C LEU A 201 17.81 2.93 -29.77
N GLN A 202 17.15 3.89 -30.41
CA GLN A 202 17.76 4.81 -31.36
C GLN A 202 18.80 5.72 -30.69
N LYS A 203 18.52 6.26 -29.49
CA LYS A 203 19.47 7.07 -28.71
C LYS A 203 20.72 6.27 -28.29
N MET A 204 20.57 4.99 -27.95
CA MET A 204 21.72 4.13 -27.58
C MET A 204 22.61 3.81 -28.78
N ILE A 205 22.03 3.62 -29.97
CA ILE A 205 22.80 3.41 -31.21
C ILE A 205 23.67 4.65 -31.51
N TYR A 206 23.11 5.86 -31.41
CA TYR A 206 23.89 7.09 -31.66
C TYR A 206 25.03 7.29 -30.65
N ILE A 207 24.81 6.96 -29.37
CA ILE A 207 25.87 7.04 -28.35
C ILE A 207 26.96 6.00 -28.63
N GLY A 208 26.59 4.76 -29.00
CA GLY A 208 27.54 3.70 -29.34
C GLY A 208 28.40 4.04 -30.57
N VAL A 209 27.78 4.55 -31.64
CA VAL A 209 28.49 4.98 -32.85
C VAL A 209 29.42 6.16 -32.57
N GLY A 210 28.96 7.14 -31.77
CA GLY A 210 29.80 8.28 -31.37
C GLY A 210 31.06 7.86 -30.61
N ILE A 211 30.94 6.91 -29.66
CA ILE A 211 32.07 6.39 -28.90
C ILE A 211 33.07 5.65 -29.81
N LEU A 212 32.58 4.84 -30.76
CA LEU A 212 33.44 4.13 -31.71
C LEU A 212 34.21 5.07 -32.65
N LEU A 213 33.57 6.14 -33.11
CA LEU A 213 34.24 7.15 -33.95
C LEU A 213 35.33 7.91 -33.18
N ILE A 214 35.06 8.27 -31.93
CA ILE A 214 36.05 8.95 -31.06
C ILE A 214 37.23 8.01 -30.79
N LEU A 215 36.97 6.74 -30.45
CA LEU A 215 38.04 5.75 -30.25
C LEU A 215 38.85 5.50 -31.53
N GLY A 216 38.20 5.43 -32.69
CA GLY A 216 38.88 5.33 -33.99
C GLY A 216 39.79 6.52 -34.28
N LEU A 217 39.33 7.74 -34.01
CA LEU A 217 40.14 8.96 -34.16
C LEU A 217 41.32 9.00 -33.19
N LEU A 218 41.14 8.54 -31.95
CA LEU A 218 42.23 8.45 -30.97
C LEU A 218 43.28 7.41 -31.35
N LEU A 219 42.87 6.28 -31.97
CA LEU A 219 43.80 5.26 -32.47
C LEU A 219 44.56 5.75 -33.70
N LEU A 220 43.92 6.47 -34.62
CA LEU A 220 44.57 7.07 -35.80
C LEU A 220 45.61 8.13 -35.41
N LYS A 221 45.35 8.92 -34.37
CA LYS A 221 46.30 9.90 -33.81
C LYS A 221 47.56 9.29 -33.18
N LYS A 222 47.58 7.98 -32.92
CA LYS A 222 48.71 7.29 -32.29
C LYS A 222 49.65 6.61 -33.32
N ILE A 223 49.22 6.57 -34.59
CA ILE A 223 49.94 5.93 -35.69
C ILE A 223 50.75 6.95 -36.53
N TRP A 224 50.50 8.24 -36.34
CA TRP A 224 51.27 9.37 -36.86
C TRP A 224 51.95 10.10 -35.72
#